data_AF-A0A1T0CU95-F1
#
_entry.id   AF-A0A1T0CU95-F1
#
_cell.length_a   1.000
_cell.length_b   1.000
_cell.length_c   1.000
_cell.angle_alpha   90.00
_cell.angle_beta   90.00
_cell.angle_gamma   90.00
#
_symmetry.space_group_name_H-M   'P 1'
#
loop_
_entity.id
_entity.type
_entity.pdbx_description
1 polymer ?
#
loop_
_entity_poly.entity_id
_entity_poly.type
_entity_poly.pdbx_seq_one_letter_code
_entity_poly.pdbx_strand_id
1 'polypeptide(L)'
;MKFATKLSIALLSLSTVFSTVALADDDRDDNRRSTQVQAKAVNTVAAAKSSVDNTRVNVTGKIVRSLGNEKYELQDSTGKIRVEIDSDDYGRAQLVGKTVTIAGEVDVSRSGREIDAKSVSIR
;
A
#
# COMPACT_ATOMS: atom_id res chain seq x y z
N MET A 1 35.07 -30.81 -11.40
CA MET A 1 35.19 -30.04 -10.14
C MET A 1 35.71 -28.64 -10.49
N LYS A 2 34.92 -27.61 -10.20
CA LYS A 2 35.32 -26.20 -10.00
C LYS A 2 34.06 -25.42 -9.64
N PHE A 3 33.77 -25.34 -8.34
CA PHE A 3 32.73 -24.49 -7.79
C PHE A 3 33.25 -23.04 -7.83
N ALA A 4 32.51 -22.14 -8.47
CA ALA A 4 32.80 -20.71 -8.44
C ALA A 4 31.65 -19.99 -7.73
N THR A 5 31.87 -19.79 -6.44
CA THR A 5 31.12 -18.91 -5.54
C THR A 5 31.24 -17.46 -6.01
N LYS A 6 30.14 -16.73 -6.13
CA LYS A 6 30.14 -15.26 -6.07
C LYS A 6 29.02 -14.80 -5.14
N LEU A 7 29.45 -14.46 -3.93
CA LEU A 7 28.67 -13.86 -2.86
C LEU A 7 28.68 -12.34 -3.08
N SER A 8 27.56 -11.76 -3.47
CA SER A 8 27.43 -10.30 -3.61
C SER A 8 26.96 -9.71 -2.29
N ILE A 9 27.89 -9.09 -1.56
CA ILE A 9 27.62 -8.28 -0.37
C ILE A 9 27.36 -6.85 -0.87
N ALA A 10 26.10 -6.41 -0.85
CA ALA A 10 25.77 -5.01 -1.07
C ALA A 10 25.96 -4.25 0.26
N LEU A 11 26.93 -3.34 0.29
CA LEU A 11 27.22 -2.48 1.43
C LEU A 11 26.05 -1.50 1.68
N LEU A 12 25.55 -1.50 2.91
CA LEU A 12 24.56 -0.55 3.40
C LEU A 12 25.29 0.69 3.93
N SER A 13 25.34 1.77 3.16
CA SER A 13 25.92 3.04 3.62
C SER A 13 24.94 3.77 4.55
N LEU A 14 25.25 3.79 5.84
CA LEU A 14 24.53 4.55 6.85
C LEU A 14 25.14 5.96 6.97
N SER A 15 24.52 6.94 6.34
CA SER A 15 24.91 8.35 6.46
C SER A 15 24.16 8.97 7.64
N THR A 16 24.81 9.14 8.79
CA THR A 16 24.34 10.03 9.85
C THR A 16 24.94 11.42 9.65
N VAL A 17 24.08 12.44 9.53
CA VAL A 17 24.46 13.85 9.63
C VAL A 17 23.77 14.46 10.84
N PHE A 18 24.57 15.01 11.76
CA PHE A 18 24.12 15.77 12.92
C PHE A 18 23.95 17.26 12.53
N SER A 19 22.81 17.83 12.93
CA SER A 19 22.39 19.19 12.61
C SER A 19 23.12 20.24 13.46
N THR A 20 23.54 21.34 12.85
CA THR A 20 23.84 22.59 13.54
C THR A 20 22.62 23.51 13.46
N VAL A 21 22.06 23.92 14.61
CA VAL A 21 21.04 24.98 14.68
C VAL A 21 21.71 26.27 15.13
N ALA A 22 21.55 27.32 14.34
CA ALA A 22 21.70 28.71 14.78
C ALA A 22 20.28 29.26 14.97
N LEU A 23 19.96 29.76 16.16
CA LEU A 23 18.69 30.45 16.42
C LEU A 23 18.92 31.94 16.23
N ALA A 24 18.27 32.51 15.22
CA ALA A 24 18.01 33.93 15.11
C ALA A 24 16.49 34.10 15.19
N ASP A 25 16.03 34.76 16.24
CA ASP A 25 14.65 35.21 16.41
C ASP A 25 14.33 36.23 15.31
N ASP A 26 13.28 35.96 14.54
CA ASP A 26 12.50 37.01 13.89
C ASP A 26 11.04 36.55 13.85
N ASP A 27 10.20 37.33 14.52
CA ASP A 27 8.76 37.21 14.55
C ASP A 27 8.18 37.31 13.12
N ARG A 28 7.25 36.38 12.83
CA ARG A 28 6.17 36.40 11.81
C ARG A 28 6.24 35.21 10.84
N ASP A 29 5.03 34.70 10.60
CA ASP A 29 4.67 33.61 9.71
C ASP A 29 4.88 32.21 10.30
N ASP A 30 3.91 31.78 11.13
CA ASP A 30 3.64 30.37 11.42
C ASP A 30 3.09 29.66 10.17
N ASN A 31 3.87 29.71 9.09
CA ASN A 31 3.88 28.70 8.06
C ASN A 31 4.13 27.39 8.80
N ARG A 32 3.04 26.64 8.98
CA ARG A 32 3.01 25.23 9.36
C ARG A 32 3.98 24.49 8.46
N ARG A 33 5.27 24.54 8.80
CA ARG A 33 6.30 23.54 8.52
C ARG A 33 5.83 22.31 9.25
N SER A 34 4.84 21.73 8.59
CA SER A 34 4.38 20.40 8.68
C SER A 34 5.64 19.56 8.53
N THR A 35 6.24 19.25 9.68
CA THR A 35 6.66 17.90 10.02
C THR A 35 5.45 16.97 9.89
N GLN A 36 4.85 16.95 8.70
CA GLN A 36 4.16 15.80 8.16
C GLN A 36 5.29 14.80 8.03
N VAL A 37 5.40 13.94 9.03
CA VAL A 37 5.84 12.58 8.79
C VAL A 37 5.04 12.15 7.56
N GLN A 38 5.67 12.15 6.38
CA GLN A 38 5.02 11.70 5.15
C GLN A 38 4.65 10.25 5.42
N ALA A 39 3.41 10.01 5.84
CA ALA A 39 2.90 8.68 6.05
C ALA A 39 3.08 7.97 4.72
N LYS A 40 3.97 6.97 4.68
CA LYS A 40 4.31 6.24 3.47
C LYS A 40 3.00 5.67 2.90
N ALA A 41 2.58 6.19 1.76
CA ALA A 41 1.35 5.75 1.12
C ALA A 41 1.42 4.25 0.81
N VAL A 42 0.36 3.52 1.15
CA VAL A 42 0.22 2.09 0.85
C VAL A 42 -0.52 1.96 -0.47
N ASN A 43 0.23 1.80 -1.56
CA ASN A 43 -0.31 1.81 -2.92
C ASN A 43 0.04 0.58 -3.75
N THR A 44 0.65 -0.44 -3.15
CA THR A 44 0.94 -1.73 -3.79
C THR A 44 0.38 -2.87 -2.97
N VAL A 45 0.11 -4.00 -3.64
CA VAL A 45 -0.34 -5.22 -2.98
C VAL A 45 0.68 -5.71 -1.96
N ALA A 46 1.97 -5.69 -2.27
CA ALA A 46 3.02 -6.11 -1.34
C ALA A 46 3.08 -5.21 -0.09
N ALA A 47 2.88 -3.89 -0.26
CA ALA A 47 2.80 -2.97 0.86
C ALA A 47 1.56 -3.26 1.73
N ALA A 48 0.38 -3.43 1.12
CA ALA A 48 -0.84 -3.79 1.84
C ALA A 48 -0.68 -5.11 2.61
N LYS A 49 -0.04 -6.11 2.01
CA LYS A 49 0.29 -7.38 2.68
C LYS A 49 1.22 -7.24 3.88
N SER A 50 1.95 -6.14 4.01
CA SER A 50 2.89 -5.88 5.11
C SER A 50 2.36 -4.87 6.14
N SER A 51 1.27 -4.17 5.83
CA SER A 51 0.66 -3.14 6.69
C SER A 51 -0.05 -3.70 7.91
N VAL A 52 -0.12 -2.99 9.02
CA VAL A 52 -0.93 -3.41 10.18
C VAL A 52 -2.43 -3.29 9.88
N ASP A 53 -3.24 -3.86 10.76
CA ASP A 53 -4.70 -3.72 10.72
C ASP A 53 -5.16 -2.25 10.71
N ASN A 54 -6.29 -1.96 10.07
CA ASN A 54 -6.85 -0.61 9.85
C ASN A 54 -5.95 0.38 9.09
N THR A 55 -4.94 -0.12 8.35
CA THR A 55 -4.08 0.77 7.55
C THR A 55 -4.79 1.20 6.27
N ARG A 56 -4.92 2.52 6.04
CA ARG A 56 -5.50 3.06 4.80
C ARG A 56 -4.64 2.78 3.57
N VAL A 57 -5.28 2.39 2.48
CA VAL A 57 -4.63 2.03 1.21
C VAL A 57 -5.27 2.71 0.00
N ASN A 58 -4.50 2.83 -1.08
CA ASN A 58 -4.98 3.20 -2.42
C ASN A 58 -4.24 2.36 -3.47
N VAL A 59 -4.74 1.14 -3.74
CA VAL A 59 -4.04 0.15 -4.57
C VAL A 59 -4.68 0.06 -5.94
N THR A 60 -3.89 0.15 -7.00
CA THR A 60 -4.35 -0.11 -8.37
C THR A 60 -3.92 -1.50 -8.83
N GLY A 61 -4.84 -2.28 -9.37
CA GLY A 61 -4.56 -3.62 -9.86
C GLY A 61 -5.69 -4.18 -10.73
N LYS A 62 -5.48 -5.38 -11.28
CA LYS A 62 -6.48 -6.11 -12.06
C LYS A 62 -7.23 -7.10 -11.18
N ILE A 63 -8.55 -7.13 -11.28
CA ILE A 63 -9.35 -8.19 -10.66
C ILE A 63 -9.23 -9.45 -11.51
N VAL A 64 -8.59 -10.49 -10.99
CA VAL A 64 -8.27 -11.71 -11.76
C VAL A 64 -9.24 -12.86 -11.53
N ARG A 65 -9.97 -12.89 -10.41
CA ARG A 65 -11.08 -13.83 -10.17
C ARG A 65 -12.02 -13.32 -9.08
N SER A 66 -13.28 -13.76 -9.14
CA SER A 66 -14.21 -13.67 -8.01
C SER A 66 -13.99 -14.88 -7.09
N LEU A 67 -14.14 -14.65 -5.78
CA LEU A 67 -14.02 -15.65 -4.74
C LEU A 67 -15.36 -15.97 -4.06
N GLY A 68 -16.45 -15.30 -4.49
CA GLY A 68 -17.77 -15.37 -3.85
C GLY A 68 -17.88 -14.43 -2.64
N ASN A 69 -19.11 -14.23 -2.16
CA ASN A 69 -19.42 -13.37 -0.99
C ASN A 69 -18.72 -12.01 -1.06
N GLU A 70 -18.85 -11.30 -2.19
CA GLU A 70 -18.28 -9.96 -2.39
C GLU A 70 -16.74 -9.89 -2.36
N LYS A 71 -16.06 -11.05 -2.33
CA LYS A 71 -14.60 -11.14 -2.33
C LYS A 71 -14.05 -11.39 -3.72
N TYR A 72 -12.92 -10.75 -4.00
CA TYR A 72 -12.21 -10.82 -5.27
C TYR A 72 -10.70 -10.98 -5.03
N GLU A 73 -9.98 -11.49 -6.03
CA GLU A 73 -8.52 -11.47 -6.05
C GLU A 73 -8.04 -10.30 -6.92
N LEU A 74 -7.39 -9.32 -6.29
CA LEU A 74 -6.71 -8.21 -6.93
C LEU A 74 -5.25 -8.60 -7.18
N GLN A 75 -4.74 -8.30 -8.37
CA GLN A 75 -3.34 -8.51 -8.74
C GLN A 75 -2.70 -7.21 -9.25
N ASP A 76 -1.52 -6.88 -8.75
CA ASP A 76 -0.62 -5.90 -9.35
C ASP A 76 0.73 -6.56 -9.70
N SER A 77 1.75 -5.76 -10.04
CA SER A 77 3.11 -6.26 -10.33
C SER A 77 3.85 -6.81 -9.10
N THR A 78 3.39 -6.50 -7.90
CA THR A 78 4.01 -6.86 -6.61
C THR A 78 3.37 -8.09 -5.97
N GLY A 79 2.17 -8.49 -6.41
CA GLY A 79 1.55 -9.75 -6.00
C GLY A 79 0.03 -9.75 -6.14
N LYS A 80 -0.61 -10.65 -5.38
CA LYS A 80 -2.08 -10.78 -5.31
C LYS A 80 -2.63 -10.70 -3.91
N ILE A 81 -3.76 -10.04 -3.69
CA ILE A 81 -4.42 -9.94 -2.38
C ILE A 81 -5.93 -10.10 -2.54
N ARG A 82 -6.59 -10.58 -1.48
CA ARG A 82 -8.04 -10.57 -1.39
C ARG A 82 -8.54 -9.17 -1.13
N VAL A 83 -9.65 -8.82 -1.77
CA VAL A 83 -10.35 -7.56 -1.55
C VAL A 83 -11.83 -7.86 -1.38
N GLU A 84 -12.45 -7.23 -0.40
CA GLU A 84 -13.90 -7.24 -0.18
C GLU A 84 -14.45 -5.96 -0.79
N ILE A 85 -15.41 -6.09 -1.70
CA ILE A 85 -16.03 -4.96 -2.42
C ILE A 85 -17.53 -5.18 -2.36
N ASP A 86 -18.22 -4.32 -1.62
CA ASP A 86 -19.67 -4.37 -1.43
C ASP A 86 -20.38 -4.35 -2.79
N SER A 87 -21.42 -5.18 -2.94
CA SER A 87 -22.22 -5.25 -4.15
C SER A 87 -23.00 -3.96 -4.44
N ASP A 88 -23.24 -3.12 -3.42
CA ASP A 88 -23.91 -1.82 -3.57
C ASP A 88 -23.04 -0.76 -4.27
N ASP A 89 -21.71 -0.85 -4.17
CA ASP A 89 -20.81 0.17 -4.72
C ASP A 89 -20.76 0.19 -6.26
N TYR A 90 -21.05 -0.95 -6.90
CA TYR A 90 -20.91 -1.13 -8.36
C TYR A 90 -22.15 -1.72 -9.02
N GLY A 91 -23.19 -1.99 -8.24
CA GLY A 91 -24.25 -2.91 -8.62
C GLY A 91 -23.70 -4.30 -8.95
N ARG A 92 -24.54 -5.17 -9.51
CA ARG A 92 -24.16 -6.54 -9.94
C ARG A 92 -23.13 -6.61 -11.09
N ALA A 93 -22.42 -5.52 -11.39
CA ALA A 93 -21.43 -5.46 -12.46
C ALA A 93 -20.24 -6.38 -12.15
N GLN A 94 -19.88 -7.24 -13.10
CA GLN A 94 -18.77 -8.17 -12.92
C GLN A 94 -17.42 -7.44 -13.06
N LEU A 95 -16.69 -7.33 -11.95
CA LEU A 95 -15.37 -6.67 -11.91
C LEU A 95 -14.23 -7.51 -12.50
N VAL A 96 -14.43 -8.82 -12.65
CA VAL A 96 -13.41 -9.75 -13.17
C VAL A 96 -12.92 -9.29 -14.55
N GLY A 97 -11.61 -9.22 -14.70
CA GLY A 97 -10.94 -8.77 -15.93
C GLY A 97 -10.64 -7.27 -15.96
N LYS A 98 -11.26 -6.46 -15.09
CA LYS A 98 -11.07 -5.00 -15.06
C LYS A 98 -9.86 -4.59 -14.23
N THR A 99 -9.24 -3.49 -14.64
CA THR A 99 -8.28 -2.76 -13.81
C THR A 99 -9.06 -1.76 -12.95
N VAL A 100 -8.78 -1.76 -11.66
CA VAL A 100 -9.47 -0.92 -10.69
C VAL A 100 -8.46 -0.24 -9.76
N THR A 101 -8.84 0.93 -9.25
CA THR A 101 -8.19 1.55 -8.09
C THR A 101 -9.09 1.32 -6.87
N ILE A 102 -8.56 0.75 -5.80
CA ILE A 102 -9.28 0.48 -4.55
C ILE A 102 -8.75 1.41 -3.47
N ALA A 103 -9.61 2.27 -2.94
CA ALA A 103 -9.37 2.98 -1.70
C ALA A 103 -10.07 2.25 -0.56
N GLY A 104 -9.35 1.98 0.53
CA GLY A 104 -9.88 1.13 1.58
C GLY A 104 -8.95 1.04 2.78
N GLU A 105 -9.17 0.02 3.59
CA GLU A 105 -8.36 -0.28 4.77
C GLU A 105 -7.93 -1.74 4.76
N VAL A 106 -6.73 -2.02 5.28
CA VAL A 106 -6.29 -3.40 5.49
C VAL A 106 -7.04 -3.99 6.67
N ASP A 107 -7.69 -5.12 6.47
CA ASP A 107 -8.28 -5.93 7.54
C ASP A 107 -7.41 -7.17 7.80
N VAL A 108 -7.11 -7.43 9.07
CA VAL A 108 -6.30 -8.57 9.52
C VAL A 108 -7.10 -9.42 10.49
N SER A 109 -7.54 -10.58 10.00
CA SER A 109 -8.28 -11.55 10.81
C SER A 109 -7.55 -12.90 10.88
N ARG A 110 -8.13 -13.87 11.60
CA ARG A 110 -7.65 -15.26 11.61
C ARG A 110 -7.66 -15.89 10.21
N SER A 111 -8.52 -15.41 9.33
CA SER A 111 -8.65 -15.88 7.95
C SER A 111 -7.57 -15.29 7.03
N GLY A 112 -6.70 -14.42 7.54
CA GLY A 112 -5.63 -13.78 6.80
C GLY A 112 -5.87 -12.27 6.61
N ARG A 113 -5.18 -11.72 5.62
CA ARG A 113 -5.15 -10.28 5.34
C ARG A 113 -5.84 -9.96 4.02
N GLU A 114 -6.70 -8.95 4.03
CA GLU A 114 -7.43 -8.45 2.88
C GLU A 114 -7.55 -6.92 2.91
N ILE A 115 -8.08 -6.34 1.83
CA ILE A 115 -8.45 -4.92 1.78
C ILE A 115 -9.97 -4.86 1.81
N ASP A 116 -10.52 -4.20 2.82
CA ASP A 116 -11.92 -3.79 2.86
C ASP A 116 -12.07 -2.49 2.04
N ALA A 117 -12.77 -2.57 0.91
CA ALA A 117 -12.92 -1.43 0.01
C ALA A 117 -13.94 -0.43 0.58
N LYS A 118 -13.53 0.85 0.64
CA LYS A 118 -14.44 1.98 0.92
C LYS A 118 -14.90 2.68 -0.35
N SER A 119 -14.07 2.61 -1.39
CA SER A 119 -14.47 2.95 -2.74
C SER A 119 -13.58 2.22 -3.71
N VAL A 120 -14.13 1.95 -4.89
CA VAL A 120 -13.36 1.47 -6.03
C VAL A 120 -13.44 2.55 -7.11
N SER A 121 -12.70 2.40 -8.20
CA SER A 121 -12.90 3.14 -9.43
C SER A 121 -12.37 2.28 -10.57
N ILE A 122 -13.18 2.11 -11.61
CA ILE A 122 -12.78 1.38 -12.82
C ILE A 122 -11.89 2.31 -13.67
N ARG A 123 -10.74 1.80 -14.10
CA ARG A 123 -9.79 2.50 -14.99
C ARG A 123 -10.10 2.26 -16.46
#